data_AF-A0A3R6J8I0-F1
#
_entry.id   AF-A0A3R6J8I0-F1
#
_cell.length_a   1.000
_cell.length_b   1.000
_cell.length_c   1.000
_cell.angle_alpha   90.00
_cell.angle_beta   90.00
_cell.angle_gamma   90.00
#
_symmetry.space_group_name_H-M   'P 1'
#
loop_
_entity.id
_entity.type
_entity.pdbx_description
1 polymer ?
#
loop_
_entity_poly.entity_id
_entity_poly.type
_entity_poly.pdbx_seq_one_letter_code
_entity_poly.pdbx_strand_id
1 'polypeptide(L)'
;MEQQLTSFYSSLVRYGSKGKKVPSSWLEAFDALINLLEEQDADKRQVIFIDELPWLDTPRSGFVTALEHFWNGWAAGKQNIMLIVCGSATSWISDKLLNNKGGLFDRTTDEIKLRPFTLGECEEYYQANNIVMSKFDQIQCYMATGGIPYYISMLQKGKSLAQNMDRLFFEPAAKLGLEFDRLYSSLFTNAEDCMTIVRLLAQKRQGYTRKEIVSLTKMPDGGGLSATLKSLEVSDFITSYVKYDYPKREVYFRLTDFYSKFYLSFIDGRKTTNPHFWQDNLLTPELTAWRGFTFESLCYYHLPQIKQALGISGVQTEASPWKSRKEKDGAQIDMIIDRADRIINVCEMKFCEDDFSINAAYDKNLRHKLSTFAEETKCRSSLHLTLVTTYGLKFNEYAGRVQSVVTMDDLFK
;
A
#
# COMPACT_ATOMS: atom_id res chain seq x y z
N MET A 1 23.05 1.01 -21.60
CA MET A 1 23.81 -0.21 -21.96
C MET A 1 25.30 -0.13 -21.63
N GLU A 2 26.13 0.69 -22.29
CA GLU A 2 27.61 0.65 -22.09
C GLU A 2 28.06 0.90 -20.63
N GLN A 3 27.49 1.91 -19.97
CA GLN A 3 27.75 2.17 -18.55
C GLN A 3 27.30 1.01 -17.63
N GLN A 4 26.20 0.34 -17.97
CA GLN A 4 25.68 -0.78 -17.17
C GLN A 4 26.56 -2.02 -17.32
N LEU A 5 26.99 -2.33 -18.55
CA LEU A 5 27.96 -3.40 -18.81
C LEU A 5 29.29 -3.14 -18.11
N THR A 6 29.75 -1.89 -18.11
CA THR A 6 30.97 -1.47 -17.38
C THR A 6 30.82 -1.67 -15.87
N SER A 7 29.68 -1.28 -15.30
CA SER A 7 29.39 -1.46 -13.87
C SER A 7 29.29 -2.95 -13.48
N PHE A 8 28.60 -3.74 -14.30
CA PHE A 8 28.45 -5.17 -14.12
C PHE A 8 29.82 -5.88 -14.18
N TYR A 9 30.61 -5.58 -15.21
CA TYR A 9 31.98 -6.09 -15.35
C TYR A 9 32.88 -5.70 -14.17
N SER A 10 32.81 -4.44 -13.73
CA SER A 10 33.57 -3.98 -12.55
C SER A 10 33.21 -4.78 -11.30
N SER A 11 31.95 -5.19 -11.16
CA SER A 11 31.50 -6.08 -10.08
C SER A 11 32.11 -7.48 -10.24
N LEU A 12 32.06 -8.08 -11.44
CA LEU A 12 32.70 -9.38 -11.69
C LEU A 12 34.19 -9.39 -11.34
N VAL A 13 34.94 -8.34 -11.72
CA VAL A 13 36.37 -8.21 -11.41
C VAL A 13 36.60 -8.15 -9.89
N ARG A 14 35.75 -7.41 -9.14
CA ARG A 14 35.83 -7.36 -7.67
C ARG A 14 35.63 -8.72 -7.02
N TYR A 15 34.83 -9.59 -7.62
CA TYR A 15 34.60 -10.96 -7.16
C TYR A 15 35.61 -11.97 -7.72
N GLY A 16 36.64 -11.52 -8.44
CA GLY A 16 37.77 -12.36 -8.87
C GLY A 16 37.80 -12.73 -10.35
N SER A 17 36.95 -12.14 -11.19
CA SER A 17 36.97 -12.41 -12.63
C SER A 17 38.30 -11.93 -13.25
N LYS A 18 38.95 -12.82 -14.02
CA LYS A 18 40.20 -12.55 -14.75
C LYS A 18 39.99 -11.94 -16.14
N GLY A 19 38.75 -11.59 -16.47
CA GLY A 19 38.43 -10.89 -17.72
C GLY A 19 39.30 -9.64 -17.87
N LYS A 20 39.76 -9.37 -19.10
CA LYS A 20 40.60 -8.20 -19.42
C LYS A 20 39.87 -7.13 -20.23
N LYS A 21 38.63 -7.41 -20.65
CA LYS A 21 37.82 -6.55 -21.51
C LYS A 21 36.41 -6.45 -20.96
N VAL A 22 35.86 -5.24 -21.01
CA VAL A 22 34.44 -5.00 -20.71
C VAL A 22 33.60 -5.71 -21.77
N PRO A 23 32.57 -6.49 -21.39
CA PRO A 23 31.64 -7.11 -22.32
C PRO A 23 30.95 -6.08 -23.21
N SER A 24 30.77 -6.42 -24.49
CA SER A 24 30.08 -5.58 -25.47
C SER A 24 28.57 -5.81 -25.52
N SER A 25 28.10 -6.92 -24.93
CA SER A 25 26.69 -7.31 -24.85
C SER A 25 26.37 -7.98 -23.51
N TRP A 26 25.08 -8.06 -23.17
CA TRP A 26 24.65 -8.77 -21.97
C TRP A 26 24.91 -10.28 -22.05
N LEU A 27 24.91 -10.90 -23.24
CA LEU A 27 25.29 -12.30 -23.41
C LEU A 27 26.75 -12.52 -22.98
N GLU A 28 27.68 -11.71 -23.49
CA GLU A 28 29.09 -11.78 -23.08
C GLU A 28 29.27 -11.50 -21.58
N ALA A 29 28.46 -10.62 -21.00
CA ALA A 29 28.49 -10.32 -19.58
C ALA A 29 28.05 -11.53 -18.73
N PHE A 30 26.98 -12.22 -19.13
CA PHE A 30 26.54 -13.44 -18.46
C PHE A 30 27.50 -14.60 -18.68
N ASP A 31 28.15 -14.72 -19.85
CA ASP A 31 29.23 -15.71 -20.06
C ASP A 31 30.42 -15.45 -19.14
N ALA A 32 30.79 -14.18 -18.93
CA ALA A 32 31.82 -13.81 -17.97
C ALA A 32 31.42 -14.15 -16.52
N LEU A 33 30.14 -14.01 -16.17
CA LEU A 33 29.59 -14.45 -14.89
C LEU A 33 29.65 -15.98 -14.75
N ILE A 34 29.28 -16.74 -15.79
CA ILE A 34 29.38 -18.21 -15.80
C ILE A 34 30.82 -18.64 -15.50
N ASN A 35 31.79 -18.12 -16.24
CA ASN A 35 33.20 -18.44 -16.05
C ASN A 35 33.67 -18.15 -14.61
N LEU A 36 33.26 -17.00 -14.06
CA LEU A 36 33.59 -16.64 -12.67
C LEU A 36 33.03 -17.66 -11.68
N LEU A 37 31.78 -18.08 -11.87
CA LEU A 37 31.10 -19.01 -10.97
C LEU A 37 31.66 -20.43 -11.09
N GLU A 38 32.05 -20.88 -12.28
CA GLU A 38 32.67 -22.20 -12.50
C GLU A 38 34.08 -22.31 -11.91
N GLU A 39 34.79 -21.18 -11.73
CA GLU A 39 36.07 -21.16 -11.01
C GLU A 39 35.92 -21.31 -9.49
N GLN A 40 34.71 -21.17 -8.94
CA GLN A 40 34.49 -21.33 -7.50
C GLN A 40 34.17 -22.79 -7.13
N ASP A 41 34.17 -23.03 -5.82
CA ASP A 41 33.82 -24.32 -5.22
C ASP A 41 32.36 -24.72 -5.53
N ALA A 42 32.20 -25.81 -6.30
CA ALA A 42 30.90 -26.33 -6.72
C ALA A 42 30.08 -26.96 -5.58
N ASP A 43 30.72 -27.34 -4.48
CA ASP A 43 30.03 -27.93 -3.31
C ASP A 43 29.43 -26.86 -2.39
N LYS A 44 29.79 -25.59 -2.59
CA LYS A 44 29.24 -24.46 -1.83
C LYS A 44 28.15 -23.76 -2.62
N ARG A 45 27.14 -23.29 -1.88
CA ARG A 45 26.09 -22.44 -2.44
C ARG A 45 26.68 -21.11 -2.89
N GLN A 46 26.42 -20.75 -4.14
CA GLN A 46 26.83 -19.49 -4.76
C GLN A 46 25.59 -18.62 -4.95
N VAL A 47 25.60 -17.44 -4.33
CA VAL A 47 24.49 -16.49 -4.38
C VAL A 47 24.86 -15.36 -5.34
N ILE A 48 24.01 -15.15 -6.33
CA ILE A 48 24.06 -14.02 -7.26
C ILE A 48 22.96 -13.07 -6.81
N PHE A 49 23.36 -11.92 -6.26
CA PHE A 49 22.42 -10.87 -5.86
C PHE A 49 22.51 -9.71 -6.84
N ILE A 50 21.39 -9.40 -7.51
CA ILE A 50 21.30 -8.26 -8.43
C ILE A 50 20.26 -7.29 -7.90
N ASP A 51 20.75 -6.19 -7.34
CA ASP A 51 19.91 -5.09 -6.90
C ASP A 51 19.44 -4.25 -8.10
N GLU A 52 18.20 -3.77 -8.01
CA GLU A 52 17.54 -2.97 -9.05
C GLU A 52 17.64 -3.58 -10.46
N LEU A 53 17.32 -4.87 -10.59
CA LEU A 53 17.32 -5.61 -11.86
C LEU A 53 16.59 -4.88 -13.01
N PRO A 54 15.41 -4.23 -12.79
CA PRO A 54 14.70 -3.52 -13.86
C PRO A 54 15.54 -2.44 -14.54
N TRP A 55 16.50 -1.85 -13.82
CA TRP A 55 17.38 -0.82 -14.39
C TRP A 55 18.31 -1.37 -15.48
N LEU A 56 18.65 -2.67 -15.45
CA LEU A 56 19.51 -3.29 -16.45
C LEU A 56 18.82 -3.48 -17.80
N ASP A 57 17.49 -3.51 -17.82
CA ASP A 57 16.68 -3.70 -19.02
C ASP A 57 16.38 -2.37 -19.75
N THR A 58 17.40 -1.80 -20.39
CA THR A 58 17.20 -0.62 -21.24
C THR A 58 16.68 -1.01 -22.63
N PRO A 59 16.01 -0.10 -23.38
CA PRO A 59 15.54 -0.38 -24.73
C PRO A 59 16.63 -0.97 -25.63
N ARG A 60 16.33 -2.11 -26.27
CA ARG A 60 17.24 -2.85 -27.16
C ARG A 60 18.53 -3.37 -26.50
N SER A 61 18.58 -3.45 -25.17
CA SER A 61 19.73 -4.02 -24.46
C SER A 61 19.90 -5.52 -24.71
N GLY A 62 18.80 -6.23 -24.94
CA GLY A 62 18.79 -7.71 -24.97
C GLY A 62 19.01 -8.34 -23.59
N PHE A 63 18.91 -7.55 -22.51
CA PHE A 63 19.17 -8.01 -21.14
C PHE A 63 18.30 -9.21 -20.75
N VAL A 64 16.99 -9.09 -20.89
CA VAL A 64 16.04 -10.15 -20.52
C VAL A 64 16.40 -11.44 -21.26
N THR A 65 16.60 -11.38 -22.57
CA THR A 65 16.99 -12.54 -23.39
C THR A 65 18.30 -13.18 -22.92
N ALA A 66 19.29 -12.36 -22.58
CA ALA A 66 20.57 -12.86 -22.07
C ALA A 66 20.42 -13.52 -20.68
N LEU A 67 19.57 -12.97 -19.82
CA LEU A 67 19.22 -13.55 -18.53
C LEU A 67 18.46 -14.89 -18.70
N GLU A 68 17.53 -14.98 -19.66
CA GLU A 68 16.84 -16.24 -19.97
C GLU A 68 17.82 -17.31 -20.44
N HIS A 69 18.79 -16.92 -21.29
CA HIS A 69 19.84 -17.81 -21.78
C HIS A 69 20.75 -18.29 -20.65
N PHE A 70 21.22 -17.37 -19.80
CA PHE A 70 22.03 -17.69 -18.61
C PHE A 70 21.31 -18.70 -17.71
N TRP A 71 20.05 -18.44 -17.40
CA TRP A 71 19.30 -19.28 -16.46
C TRP A 71 19.00 -20.66 -17.05
N ASN A 72 18.37 -20.72 -18.23
CA ASN A 72 17.95 -21.99 -18.82
C ASN A 72 19.10 -22.81 -19.39
N GLY A 73 20.13 -22.15 -19.93
CA GLY A 73 21.26 -22.81 -20.56
C GLY A 73 22.28 -23.36 -19.57
N TRP A 74 22.41 -22.75 -18.40
CA TRP A 74 23.47 -23.11 -17.44
C TRP A 74 23.00 -23.17 -15.99
N ALA A 75 22.43 -22.09 -15.44
CA ALA A 75 22.19 -22.00 -14.00
C ALA A 75 21.19 -23.04 -13.48
N ALA A 76 20.12 -23.32 -14.23
CA ALA A 76 19.07 -24.28 -13.84
C ALA A 76 19.59 -25.72 -13.69
N GLY A 77 20.72 -26.06 -14.32
CA GLY A 77 21.36 -27.38 -14.18
C GLY A 77 22.26 -27.51 -12.95
N LYS A 78 22.50 -26.43 -12.20
CA LYS A 78 23.41 -26.39 -11.06
C LYS A 78 22.62 -26.38 -9.75
N GLN A 79 22.92 -27.31 -8.85
CA GLN A 79 22.21 -27.43 -7.56
C GLN A 79 22.66 -26.39 -6.52
N ASN A 80 23.79 -25.74 -6.77
CA ASN A 80 24.43 -24.81 -5.84
C ASN A 80 24.24 -23.33 -6.20
N ILE A 81 23.54 -22.99 -7.29
CA ILE A 81 23.29 -21.60 -7.71
C ILE A 81 21.98 -21.06 -7.10
N MET A 82 22.02 -19.85 -6.55
CA MET A 82 20.86 -19.10 -6.11
C MET A 82 20.92 -17.68 -6.68
N LEU A 83 19.92 -17.30 -7.48
CA LEU A 83 19.76 -15.93 -7.97
C LEU A 83 18.70 -15.21 -7.15
N ILE A 84 19.08 -14.09 -6.54
CA ILE A 84 18.20 -13.18 -5.83
C ILE A 84 18.20 -11.86 -6.59
N VAL A 85 17.01 -11.38 -6.91
CA VAL A 85 16.82 -10.12 -7.63
C VAL A 85 15.80 -9.26 -6.89
N CYS A 86 16.02 -7.96 -6.89
CA CYS A 86 15.06 -6.99 -6.37
C CYS A 86 14.95 -5.79 -7.31
N GLY A 87 13.94 -4.96 -7.05
CA GLY A 87 13.75 -3.72 -7.77
C GLY A 87 12.46 -3.02 -7.39
N SER A 88 12.50 -1.70 -7.45
CA SER A 88 11.37 -0.83 -7.13
C SER A 88 10.29 -0.81 -8.22
N ALA A 89 10.64 -1.14 -9.47
CA ALA A 89 9.70 -1.27 -10.57
C ALA A 89 8.92 -2.62 -10.51
N THR A 90 7.98 -2.70 -9.58
CA THR A 90 7.15 -3.89 -9.31
C THR A 90 6.39 -4.39 -10.54
N SER A 91 5.93 -3.50 -11.42
CA SER A 91 5.25 -3.87 -12.67
C SER A 91 6.20 -4.56 -13.66
N TRP A 92 7.45 -4.10 -13.75
CA TRP A 92 8.47 -4.76 -14.58
C TRP A 92 8.77 -6.16 -14.04
N ILE A 93 8.97 -6.31 -12.72
CA ILE A 93 9.19 -7.63 -12.08
C ILE A 93 8.00 -8.55 -12.38
N SER A 94 6.78 -8.04 -12.19
CA SER A 94 5.55 -8.77 -12.44
C SER A 94 5.42 -9.21 -13.90
N ASP A 95 5.73 -8.35 -14.86
CA ASP A 95 5.51 -8.63 -16.29
C ASP A 95 6.67 -9.46 -16.91
N LYS A 96 7.91 -9.27 -16.46
CA LYS A 96 9.13 -9.85 -17.08
C LYS A 96 9.71 -11.04 -16.35
N LEU A 97 9.47 -11.18 -15.05
CA LEU A 97 9.94 -12.34 -14.27
C LEU A 97 8.79 -13.29 -13.94
N LEU A 98 7.67 -12.77 -13.41
CA LEU A 98 6.60 -13.61 -12.87
C LEU A 98 5.60 -14.07 -13.95
N ASN A 99 5.09 -13.12 -14.75
CA ASN A 99 4.07 -13.38 -15.77
C ASN A 99 4.64 -13.47 -17.19
N ASN A 100 5.96 -13.64 -17.30
CA ASN A 100 6.62 -13.75 -18.59
C ASN A 100 6.10 -14.99 -19.34
N LYS A 101 5.81 -14.86 -20.64
CA LYS A 101 5.45 -16.01 -21.51
C LYS A 101 6.67 -16.71 -22.13
N GLY A 102 7.87 -16.17 -21.87
CA GLY A 102 9.16 -16.61 -22.39
C GLY A 102 9.92 -17.53 -21.44
N GLY A 103 11.25 -17.54 -21.56
CA GLY A 103 12.11 -18.56 -20.93
C GLY A 103 12.22 -18.49 -19.41
N LEU A 104 11.83 -17.39 -18.77
CA LEU A 104 11.85 -17.26 -17.30
C LEU A 104 10.53 -17.67 -16.63
N PHE A 105 9.53 -18.08 -17.41
CA PHE A 105 8.28 -18.59 -16.84
C PHE A 105 8.54 -19.80 -15.95
N ASP A 106 7.93 -19.82 -14.77
CA ASP A 106 8.03 -20.92 -13.78
C ASP A 106 9.46 -21.20 -13.30
N ARG A 107 10.32 -20.17 -13.31
CA ARG A 107 11.70 -20.23 -12.77
C ARG A 107 11.86 -19.58 -11.40
N THR A 108 10.92 -18.73 -11.02
CA THR A 108 10.87 -18.12 -9.68
C THR A 108 10.42 -19.17 -8.68
N THR A 109 11.29 -19.45 -7.69
CA THR A 109 11.01 -20.42 -6.62
C THR A 109 10.30 -19.79 -5.43
N ASP A 110 10.56 -18.51 -5.17
CA ASP A 110 9.95 -17.75 -4.08
C ASP A 110 9.85 -16.26 -4.49
N GLU A 111 8.83 -15.58 -3.97
CA GLU A 111 8.56 -14.16 -4.19
C GLU A 111 8.29 -13.47 -2.86
N ILE A 112 9.10 -12.45 -2.56
CA ILE A 112 8.92 -11.62 -1.36
C ILE A 112 8.43 -10.24 -1.79
N LYS A 113 7.12 -9.99 -1.63
CA LYS A 113 6.57 -8.63 -1.73
C LYS A 113 6.76 -7.92 -0.39
N LEU A 114 7.82 -7.11 -0.29
CA LEU A 114 8.06 -6.26 0.88
C LEU A 114 7.00 -5.15 0.94
N ARG A 115 6.14 -5.23 1.96
CA ARG A 115 5.11 -4.23 2.23
C ARG A 115 5.61 -3.21 3.27
N PRO A 116 4.95 -2.05 3.39
CA PRO A 116 5.16 -1.18 4.54
C PRO A 116 4.94 -1.95 5.85
N PHE A 117 5.55 -1.47 6.94
CA PHE A 117 5.30 -2.03 8.25
C PHE A 117 3.82 -1.89 8.61
N THR A 118 3.31 -2.87 9.35
CA THR A 118 2.06 -2.81 10.09
C THR A 118 2.18 -1.89 11.30
N LEU A 119 1.07 -1.57 11.97
CA LEU A 119 1.08 -0.83 13.24
C LEU A 119 1.91 -1.55 14.31
N GLY A 120 1.82 -2.88 14.41
CA GLY A 120 2.63 -3.68 15.34
C GLY A 120 4.13 -3.56 15.05
N GLU A 121 4.53 -3.72 13.79
CA GLU A 121 5.94 -3.56 13.38
C GLU A 121 6.43 -2.10 13.56
N CYS A 122 5.57 -1.10 13.36
CA CYS A 122 5.89 0.29 13.69
C CYS A 122 6.11 0.47 15.20
N GLU A 123 5.27 -0.14 16.04
CA GLU A 123 5.42 -0.10 17.50
C GLU A 123 6.77 -0.72 17.93
N GLU A 124 7.13 -1.88 17.37
CA GLU A 124 8.43 -2.50 17.58
C GLU A 124 9.59 -1.59 17.13
N TYR A 125 9.45 -0.94 15.97
CA TYR A 125 10.44 0.02 15.47
C TYR A 125 10.63 1.20 16.45
N TYR A 126 9.54 1.78 16.95
CA TYR A 126 9.61 2.89 17.90
C TYR A 126 10.28 2.47 19.21
N GLN A 127 9.95 1.29 19.73
CA GLN A 127 10.57 0.73 20.93
C GLN A 127 12.08 0.51 20.73
N ALA A 128 12.48 -0.11 19.62
CA ALA A 128 13.89 -0.36 19.30
C ALA A 128 14.72 0.93 19.18
N ASN A 129 14.09 2.03 18.74
CA ASN A 129 14.73 3.34 18.59
C ASN A 129 14.50 4.28 19.80
N ASN A 130 13.93 3.76 20.90
CA ASN A 130 13.63 4.53 22.11
C ASN A 130 12.75 5.78 21.86
N ILE A 131 11.84 5.70 20.89
CA ILE A 131 10.83 6.72 20.61
C ILE A 131 9.59 6.40 21.46
N VAL A 132 9.29 7.26 22.42
CA VAL A 132 8.10 7.13 23.26
C VAL A 132 6.95 7.87 22.59
N MET A 133 5.91 7.13 22.20
CA MET A 133 4.75 7.67 21.49
C MET A 133 3.50 6.86 21.86
N SER A 134 2.38 7.53 22.14
CA SER A 134 1.11 6.86 22.42
C SER A 134 0.62 6.10 21.19
N LYS A 135 -0.10 4.99 21.34
CA LYS A 135 -0.68 4.26 20.20
C LYS A 135 -1.60 5.13 19.33
N PHE A 136 -2.30 6.07 19.96
CA PHE A 136 -3.11 7.07 19.26
C PHE A 136 -2.25 7.94 18.32
N ASP A 137 -1.10 8.41 18.79
CA ASP A 137 -0.14 9.15 17.98
C ASP A 137 0.56 8.25 16.95
N GLN A 138 0.88 7.00 17.30
CA GLN A 138 1.46 6.04 16.34
C GLN A 138 0.53 5.80 15.16
N ILE A 139 -0.78 5.65 15.39
CA ILE A 139 -1.78 5.58 14.32
C ILE A 139 -1.79 6.86 13.47
N GLN A 140 -1.74 8.04 14.08
CA GLN A 140 -1.67 9.28 13.31
C GLN A 140 -0.37 9.40 12.49
N CYS A 141 0.76 8.98 13.05
CA CYS A 141 2.03 8.90 12.35
C CYS A 141 1.93 7.96 11.14
N TYR A 142 1.31 6.80 11.33
CA TYR A 142 1.03 5.84 10.26
C TYR A 142 0.13 6.45 9.19
N MET A 143 -0.96 7.11 9.57
CA MET A 143 -1.88 7.76 8.61
C MET A 143 -1.20 8.83 7.77
N ALA A 144 -0.09 9.41 8.25
CA ALA A 144 0.71 10.39 7.51
C ALA A 144 1.86 9.78 6.69
N THR A 145 2.49 8.71 7.19
CA THR A 145 3.74 8.16 6.63
C THR A 145 3.57 6.80 5.95
N GLY A 146 2.44 6.13 6.19
CA GLY A 146 2.12 4.82 5.63
C GLY A 146 2.95 3.65 6.14
N GLY A 147 3.61 3.78 7.30
CA GLY A 147 4.44 2.68 7.84
C GLY A 147 5.74 2.45 7.06
N ILE A 148 6.17 3.42 6.25
CA ILE A 148 7.40 3.31 5.47
C ILE A 148 8.62 3.47 6.40
N PRO A 149 9.50 2.45 6.54
CA PRO A 149 10.63 2.49 7.47
C PRO A 149 11.54 3.70 7.26
N TYR A 150 11.78 4.08 6.01
CA TYR A 150 12.58 5.25 5.66
C TYR A 150 11.97 6.55 6.20
N TYR A 151 10.66 6.74 6.14
CA TYR A 151 10.01 7.95 6.63
C TYR A 151 10.00 8.00 8.17
N ILE A 152 9.65 6.90 8.82
CA ILE A 152 9.63 6.85 10.30
C ILE A 152 11.04 6.94 10.89
N SER A 153 12.08 6.52 10.16
CA SER A 153 13.48 6.69 10.59
C SER A 153 13.92 8.14 10.72
N MET A 154 13.20 9.05 10.07
CA MET A 154 13.51 10.47 10.17
C MET A 154 12.95 11.09 11.45
N LEU A 155 12.10 10.39 12.22
CA LEU A 155 11.53 10.91 13.47
C LEU A 155 12.63 11.24 14.49
N GLN A 156 12.45 12.34 15.20
CA GLN A 156 13.37 12.77 16.25
C GLN A 156 12.83 12.36 17.61
N LYS A 157 13.64 11.58 18.35
CA LYS A 157 13.39 11.23 19.75
C LYS A 157 13.27 12.49 20.62
N GLY A 158 12.34 12.47 21.57
CA GLY A 158 12.10 13.57 22.51
C GLY A 158 11.22 14.70 21.96
N LYS A 159 10.85 14.65 20.67
CA LYS A 159 9.83 15.55 20.09
C LYS A 159 8.46 14.88 20.09
N SER A 160 7.41 15.69 20.23
CA SER A 160 6.04 15.21 20.04
C SER A 160 5.81 14.78 18.59
N LEU A 161 4.73 14.03 18.34
CA LEU A 161 4.32 13.73 16.96
C LEU A 161 4.13 15.02 16.17
N ALA A 162 3.44 16.01 16.75
CA ALA A 162 3.13 17.25 16.06
C ALA A 162 4.39 18.02 15.62
N GLN A 163 5.40 18.10 16.49
CA GLN A 163 6.70 18.70 16.15
C GLN A 163 7.44 17.92 15.05
N ASN A 164 7.33 16.60 15.06
CA ASN A 164 7.92 15.77 14.01
C ASN A 164 7.21 15.97 12.67
N MET A 165 5.88 16.06 12.67
CA MET A 165 5.07 16.30 11.48
C MET A 165 5.41 17.64 10.82
N ASP A 166 5.48 18.71 11.63
CA ASP A 166 5.90 20.03 11.17
C ASP A 166 7.26 20.00 10.48
N ARG A 167 8.26 19.39 11.12
CA ARG A 167 9.60 19.26 10.55
C ARG A 167 9.65 18.42 9.28
N LEU A 168 8.89 17.33 9.23
CA LEU A 168 8.94 16.39 8.11
C LEU A 168 8.21 16.89 6.87
N PHE A 169 7.14 17.68 7.05
CA PHE A 169 6.24 18.06 5.96
C PHE A 169 6.11 19.57 5.71
N PHE A 170 6.20 20.41 6.75
CA PHE A 170 5.77 21.82 6.67
C PHE A 170 6.92 22.83 6.79
N GLU A 171 8.03 22.48 7.44
CA GLU A 171 9.22 23.33 7.49
C GLU A 171 9.76 23.64 6.06
N PRO A 172 10.45 24.77 5.87
CA PRO A 172 11.12 25.06 4.61
C PRO A 172 12.10 23.94 4.24
N ALA A 173 12.00 23.45 2.99
CA ALA A 173 12.76 22.30 2.51
C ALA A 173 12.53 21.00 3.32
N ALA A 174 11.38 20.88 3.97
CA ALA A 174 10.93 19.65 4.60
C ALA A 174 11.03 18.46 3.64
N LYS A 175 11.70 17.40 4.10
CA LYS A 175 12.11 16.30 3.24
C LYS A 175 10.91 15.55 2.64
N LEU A 176 9.88 15.27 3.44
CA LEU A 176 8.67 14.59 2.97
C LEU A 176 7.70 15.55 2.26
N GLY A 177 7.83 16.86 2.49
CA GLY A 177 7.13 17.89 1.72
C GLY A 177 7.62 18.03 0.27
N LEU A 178 8.77 17.45 -0.08
CA LEU A 178 9.34 17.43 -1.43
C LEU A 178 9.38 16.03 -2.05
N GLU A 179 8.86 15.03 -1.35
CA GLU A 179 9.05 13.63 -1.71
C GLU A 179 8.06 13.16 -2.79
N PHE A 180 6.86 13.73 -2.88
CA PHE A 180 5.80 13.26 -3.80
C PHE A 180 6.27 13.20 -5.25
N ASP A 181 6.69 14.31 -5.85
CA ASP A 181 7.09 14.31 -7.27
C ASP A 181 8.32 13.42 -7.52
N ARG A 182 9.24 13.34 -6.55
CA ARG A 182 10.45 12.50 -6.61
C ARG A 182 10.10 11.01 -6.58
N LEU A 183 9.23 10.62 -5.66
CA LEU A 183 8.75 9.26 -5.48
C LEU A 183 8.12 8.77 -6.79
N TYR A 184 7.14 9.49 -7.32
CA TYR A 184 6.43 9.06 -8.54
C TYR A 184 7.35 9.04 -9.77
N SER A 185 8.24 10.02 -9.90
CA SER A 185 9.20 10.09 -11.01
C SER A 185 10.26 8.98 -10.95
N SER A 186 10.61 8.51 -9.76
CA SER A 186 11.56 7.40 -9.58
C SER A 186 10.94 6.03 -9.83
N LEU A 187 9.65 5.86 -9.48
CA LEU A 187 8.97 4.55 -9.53
C LEU A 187 8.29 4.26 -10.87
N PHE A 188 7.87 5.30 -11.61
CA PHE A 188 7.02 5.13 -12.78
C PHE A 188 7.60 5.80 -14.03
N THR A 189 7.68 5.06 -15.13
CA THR A 189 8.06 5.62 -16.44
C THR A 189 7.07 6.68 -16.94
N ASN A 190 5.78 6.55 -16.59
CA ASN A 190 4.72 7.49 -16.91
C ASN A 190 4.21 8.24 -15.67
N ALA A 191 5.14 8.80 -14.90
CA ALA A 191 4.87 9.46 -13.62
C ALA A 191 3.76 10.51 -13.69
N GLU A 192 3.69 11.35 -14.74
CA GLU A 192 2.67 12.39 -14.89
C GLU A 192 1.24 11.83 -14.94
N ASP A 193 1.05 10.73 -15.68
CA ASP A 193 -0.25 10.04 -15.77
C ASP A 193 -0.61 9.42 -14.41
N CYS A 194 0.36 8.79 -13.75
CA CYS A 194 0.19 8.22 -12.40
C CYS A 194 -0.24 9.30 -11.40
N MET A 195 0.48 10.43 -11.36
CA MET A 195 0.18 11.55 -10.47
C MET A 195 -1.17 12.18 -10.77
N THR A 196 -1.56 12.29 -12.06
CA THR A 196 -2.88 12.78 -12.47
C THR A 196 -4.00 11.89 -11.92
N ILE A 197 -3.86 10.57 -12.06
CA ILE A 197 -4.82 9.61 -11.51
C ILE A 197 -4.86 9.69 -9.99
N VAL A 198 -3.72 9.70 -9.31
CA VAL A 198 -3.66 9.74 -7.84
C VAL A 198 -4.26 11.04 -7.28
N ARG A 199 -3.97 12.19 -7.89
CA ARG A 199 -4.60 13.48 -7.55
C ARG A 199 -6.12 13.43 -7.70
N LEU A 200 -6.62 12.80 -8.78
CA LEU A 200 -8.06 12.58 -8.95
C LEU A 200 -8.62 11.68 -7.84
N LEU A 201 -8.01 10.52 -7.59
CA LEU A 201 -8.50 9.55 -6.62
C LEU A 201 -8.53 10.10 -5.18
N ALA A 202 -7.65 11.05 -4.84
CA ALA A 202 -7.65 11.73 -3.55
C ALA A 202 -8.92 12.58 -3.32
N GLN A 203 -9.62 13.01 -4.37
CA GLN A 203 -10.80 13.88 -4.25
C GLN A 203 -12.05 13.15 -3.72
N LYS A 204 -12.08 11.81 -3.78
CA LYS A 204 -13.27 11.02 -3.40
C LYS A 204 -12.86 9.78 -2.63
N ARG A 205 -13.31 9.69 -1.37
CA ARG A 205 -13.04 8.59 -0.44
C ARG A 205 -13.33 7.20 -1.01
N GLN A 206 -14.48 7.04 -1.66
CA GLN A 206 -14.87 5.76 -2.27
C GLN A 206 -14.15 5.48 -3.59
N GLY A 207 -13.36 6.42 -4.10
CA GLY A 207 -12.72 6.29 -5.39
C GLY A 207 -13.69 6.45 -6.57
N TYR A 208 -13.17 6.09 -7.75
CA TYR A 208 -13.83 6.30 -9.03
C TYR A 208 -13.81 5.03 -9.87
N THR A 209 -14.84 4.84 -10.68
CA THR A 209 -14.85 3.83 -11.74
C THR A 209 -13.91 4.24 -12.87
N ARG A 210 -13.47 3.27 -13.69
CA ARG A 210 -12.66 3.56 -14.89
C ARG A 210 -13.30 4.61 -15.80
N LYS A 211 -14.63 4.56 -15.99
CA LYS A 211 -15.37 5.52 -16.82
C LYS A 211 -15.29 6.94 -16.26
N GLU A 212 -15.43 7.08 -14.94
CA GLU A 212 -15.27 8.38 -14.28
C GLU A 212 -13.83 8.89 -14.40
N ILE A 213 -12.82 8.02 -14.25
CA ILE A 213 -11.41 8.38 -14.42
C ILE A 213 -11.17 8.93 -15.82
N VAL A 214 -11.55 8.20 -16.88
CA VAL A 214 -11.44 8.66 -18.28
C VAL A 214 -12.13 10.00 -18.48
N SER A 215 -13.35 10.16 -17.97
CA SER A 215 -14.13 11.39 -18.14
C SER A 215 -13.47 12.60 -17.47
N LEU A 216 -12.89 12.42 -16.29
CA LEU A 216 -12.35 13.49 -15.45
C LEU A 216 -10.88 13.82 -15.79
N THR A 217 -10.05 12.82 -16.10
CA THR A 217 -8.65 13.04 -16.50
C THR A 217 -8.47 13.34 -17.98
N LYS A 218 -9.49 13.06 -18.81
CA LYS A 218 -9.43 13.15 -20.28
C LYS A 218 -8.40 12.23 -20.92
N MET A 219 -7.90 11.23 -20.18
CA MET A 219 -7.00 10.22 -20.72
C MET A 219 -7.73 9.28 -21.70
N PRO A 220 -7.08 8.80 -22.77
CA PRO A 220 -7.69 7.83 -23.68
C PRO A 220 -8.10 6.53 -22.97
N ASP A 221 -9.31 6.06 -23.26
CA ASP A 221 -9.74 4.74 -22.78
C ASP A 221 -9.09 3.65 -23.63
N GLY A 222 -7.97 3.11 -23.15
CA GLY A 222 -7.23 2.08 -23.88
C GLY A 222 -6.20 1.35 -23.00
N GLY A 223 -5.28 0.65 -23.68
CA GLY A 223 -4.24 -0.15 -23.04
C GLY A 223 -3.30 0.66 -22.13
N GLY A 224 -3.00 1.90 -22.50
CA GLY A 224 -2.16 2.80 -21.69
C GLY A 224 -2.74 3.04 -20.29
N LEU A 225 -4.00 3.46 -20.19
CA LEU A 225 -4.67 3.63 -18.90
C LEU A 225 -4.73 2.33 -18.08
N SER A 226 -4.95 1.18 -18.74
CA SER A 226 -4.93 -0.12 -18.07
C SER A 226 -3.55 -0.43 -17.47
N ALA A 227 -2.47 -0.13 -18.20
CA ALA A 227 -1.11 -0.32 -17.72
C ALA A 227 -0.79 0.63 -16.55
N THR A 228 -1.24 1.89 -16.60
CA THR A 228 -1.07 2.86 -15.50
C THR A 228 -1.80 2.40 -14.24
N LEU A 229 -3.08 2.03 -14.35
CA LEU A 229 -3.87 1.55 -13.21
C LEU A 229 -3.27 0.26 -12.63
N LYS A 230 -2.85 -0.68 -13.48
CA LYS A 230 -2.15 -1.90 -13.03
C LYS A 230 -0.85 -1.57 -12.29
N SER A 231 -0.05 -0.65 -12.80
CA SER A 231 1.23 -0.27 -12.18
C SER A 231 1.02 0.37 -10.81
N LEU A 232 0.03 1.27 -10.69
CA LEU A 232 -0.35 1.87 -9.41
C LEU A 232 -0.87 0.82 -8.41
N GLU A 233 -1.63 -0.18 -8.87
CA GLU A 233 -2.21 -1.22 -8.01
C GLU A 233 -1.16 -2.24 -7.54
N VAL A 234 -0.28 -2.70 -8.43
CA VAL A 234 0.80 -3.64 -8.07
C VAL A 234 1.78 -3.00 -7.08
N SER A 235 2.03 -1.69 -7.20
CA SER A 235 2.82 -0.88 -6.27
C SER A 235 2.07 -0.43 -5.00
N ASP A 236 0.86 -0.94 -4.74
CA ASP A 236 0.03 -0.64 -3.56
C ASP A 236 -0.38 0.85 -3.37
N PHE A 237 -0.19 1.70 -4.38
CA PHE A 237 -0.65 3.09 -4.34
C PHE A 237 -2.18 3.17 -4.39
N ILE A 238 -2.80 2.29 -5.16
CA ILE A 238 -4.25 2.20 -5.30
C ILE A 238 -4.72 0.77 -5.05
N THR A 239 -6.01 0.61 -4.83
CA THR A 239 -6.67 -0.70 -4.79
C THR A 239 -7.96 -0.64 -5.58
N SER A 240 -8.23 -1.69 -6.36
CA SER A 240 -9.53 -1.91 -6.98
C SER A 240 -10.46 -2.75 -6.09
N TYR A 241 -11.75 -2.43 -6.10
CA TYR A 241 -12.76 -3.19 -5.36
C TYR A 241 -14.14 -3.04 -5.98
N VAL A 242 -15.05 -3.94 -5.62
CA VAL A 242 -16.49 -3.84 -5.94
C VAL A 242 -17.24 -3.63 -4.62
N LYS A 243 -18.22 -2.74 -4.63
CA LYS A 243 -19.08 -2.51 -3.47
C LYS A 243 -19.95 -3.74 -3.19
N TYR A 244 -20.35 -3.92 -1.94
CA TYR A 244 -21.25 -5.01 -1.59
C TYR A 244 -22.54 -4.95 -2.40
N ASP A 245 -22.98 -6.08 -2.96
CA ASP A 245 -24.19 -6.20 -3.79
C ASP A 245 -24.21 -5.29 -5.04
N TYR A 246 -23.03 -4.89 -5.55
CA TYR A 246 -22.90 -4.20 -6.84
C TYR A 246 -22.48 -5.18 -7.96
N PRO A 247 -22.78 -4.88 -9.24
CA PRO A 247 -22.34 -5.71 -10.35
C PRO A 247 -20.81 -5.85 -10.39
N LYS A 248 -20.29 -7.07 -10.60
CA LYS A 248 -18.83 -7.35 -10.65
C LYS A 248 -18.06 -6.50 -11.67
N ARG A 249 -18.73 -6.01 -12.71
CA ARG A 249 -18.16 -5.13 -13.74
C ARG A 249 -17.98 -3.67 -13.27
N GLU A 250 -18.60 -3.28 -12.16
CA GLU A 250 -18.56 -1.93 -11.61
C GLU A 250 -17.42 -1.81 -10.60
N VAL A 251 -16.19 -1.89 -11.12
CA VAL A 251 -14.96 -1.80 -10.33
C VAL A 251 -14.63 -0.34 -10.02
N TYR A 252 -14.35 -0.08 -8.75
CA TYR A 252 -13.89 1.22 -8.25
C TYR A 252 -12.40 1.14 -7.92
N PHE A 253 -11.66 2.18 -8.28
CA PHE A 253 -10.26 2.37 -7.89
C PHE A 253 -10.20 3.45 -6.81
N ARG A 254 -9.54 3.16 -5.69
CA ARG A 254 -9.33 4.13 -4.60
C ARG A 254 -7.86 4.28 -4.28
N LEU A 255 -7.46 5.48 -3.87
CA LEU A 255 -6.13 5.73 -3.32
C LEU A 255 -5.99 4.99 -1.99
N THR A 256 -4.90 4.25 -1.81
CA THR A 256 -4.60 3.50 -0.58
C THR A 256 -3.31 3.92 0.09
N ASP A 257 -2.34 4.44 -0.66
CA ASP A 257 -1.10 4.98 -0.08
C ASP A 257 -1.38 6.16 0.87
N PHE A 258 -0.98 5.98 2.13
CA PHE A 258 -1.21 6.95 3.20
C PHE A 258 -0.35 8.20 3.04
N TYR A 259 0.89 8.06 2.58
CA TYR A 259 1.76 9.20 2.33
C TYR A 259 1.15 10.12 1.25
N SER A 260 0.74 9.56 0.11
CA SER A 260 0.07 10.32 -0.95
C SER A 260 -1.22 10.98 -0.47
N LYS A 261 -2.03 10.28 0.34
CA LYS A 261 -3.24 10.87 0.95
C LYS A 261 -2.91 12.07 1.80
N PHE A 262 -1.90 11.96 2.65
CA PHE A 262 -1.48 13.05 3.52
C PHE A 262 -0.97 14.23 2.71
N TYR A 263 -0.02 13.97 1.80
CA TYR A 263 0.58 14.98 0.94
C TYR A 263 -0.48 15.76 0.15
N LEU A 264 -1.40 15.06 -0.51
CA LEU A 264 -2.47 15.70 -1.31
C LEU A 264 -3.49 16.44 -0.45
N SER A 265 -3.66 16.04 0.81
CA SER A 265 -4.58 16.72 1.73
C SER A 265 -4.00 18.02 2.28
N PHE A 266 -2.70 18.09 2.58
CA PHE A 266 -2.14 19.20 3.34
C PHE A 266 -0.99 19.97 2.66
N ILE A 267 -0.30 19.35 1.70
CA ILE A 267 0.94 19.89 1.11
C ILE A 267 0.73 20.32 -0.35
N ASP A 268 0.08 19.47 -1.15
CA ASP A 268 -0.11 19.71 -2.58
C ASP A 268 -0.83 21.05 -2.83
N GLY A 269 -0.35 21.79 -3.82
CA GLY A 269 -0.85 23.14 -4.12
C GLY A 269 -0.46 24.22 -3.10
N ARG A 270 0.49 23.95 -2.18
CA ARG A 270 0.97 24.89 -1.14
C ARG A 270 -0.18 25.51 -0.33
N LYS A 271 -1.03 24.66 0.24
CA LYS A 271 -2.16 25.10 1.07
C LYS A 271 -1.75 25.97 2.26
N THR A 272 -0.48 25.89 2.66
CA THR A 272 0.09 26.65 3.78
C THR A 272 1.58 26.93 3.57
N THR A 273 2.06 28.03 4.12
CA THR A 273 3.50 28.33 4.31
C THR A 273 3.90 28.34 5.78
N ASN A 274 2.97 27.98 6.67
CA ASN A 274 3.21 27.94 8.11
C ASN A 274 4.03 26.69 8.48
N PRO A 275 5.27 26.86 9.01
CA PRO A 275 6.10 25.73 9.43
C PRO A 275 5.57 25.01 10.67
N HIS A 276 4.62 25.61 11.41
CA HIS A 276 3.98 25.03 12.60
C HIS A 276 2.52 24.60 12.33
N PHE A 277 2.17 24.40 11.06
CA PHE A 277 0.80 24.11 10.65
C PHE A 277 0.17 22.96 11.43
N TRP A 278 0.88 21.86 11.63
CA TRP A 278 0.29 20.69 12.28
C TRP A 278 -0.03 20.96 13.75
N GLN A 279 0.90 21.60 14.49
CA GLN A 279 0.68 22.00 15.88
C GLN A 279 -0.49 22.97 16.03
N ASP A 280 -0.59 23.95 15.12
CA ASP A 280 -1.63 25.00 15.18
C ASP A 280 -3.03 24.48 14.81
N ASN A 281 -3.11 23.34 14.09
CA ASN A 281 -4.36 22.83 13.52
C ASN A 281 -4.85 21.51 14.13
N LEU A 282 -4.26 21.06 15.25
CA LEU A 282 -4.56 19.77 15.90
C LEU A 282 -6.06 19.54 16.17
N LEU A 283 -6.82 20.59 16.46
CA LEU A 283 -8.24 20.53 16.84
C LEU A 283 -9.19 21.02 15.74
N THR A 284 -8.68 21.24 14.52
CA THR A 284 -9.51 21.76 13.44
C THR A 284 -10.52 20.71 12.94
N PRO A 285 -11.71 21.14 12.49
CA PRO A 285 -12.68 20.23 11.87
C PRO A 285 -12.13 19.53 10.63
N GLU A 286 -11.30 20.22 9.84
CA GLU A 286 -10.67 19.65 8.63
C GLU A 286 -9.75 18.48 9.00
N LEU A 287 -8.85 18.67 9.97
CA LEU A 287 -7.96 17.60 10.41
C LEU A 287 -8.72 16.45 11.09
N THR A 288 -9.75 16.77 11.86
CA THR A 288 -10.63 15.76 12.48
C THR A 288 -11.32 14.90 11.43
N ALA A 289 -11.86 15.51 10.37
CA ALA A 289 -12.47 14.80 9.25
C ALA A 289 -11.45 13.93 8.51
N TRP A 290 -10.25 14.47 8.24
CA TRP A 290 -9.17 13.71 7.59
C TRP A 290 -8.75 12.49 8.42
N ARG A 291 -8.59 12.63 9.75
CA ARG A 291 -8.27 11.51 10.65
C ARG A 291 -9.34 10.42 10.57
N GLY A 292 -10.62 10.80 10.61
CA GLY A 292 -11.72 9.84 10.49
C GLY A 292 -11.69 9.07 9.17
N PHE A 293 -11.55 9.76 8.04
CA PHE A 293 -11.52 9.11 6.72
C PHE A 293 -10.27 8.26 6.49
N THR A 294 -9.12 8.70 7.01
CA THR A 294 -7.87 7.95 6.87
C THR A 294 -7.86 6.74 7.79
N PHE A 295 -8.48 6.83 8.97
CA PHE A 295 -8.67 5.71 9.88
C PHE A 295 -9.53 4.60 9.25
N GLU A 296 -10.55 4.92 8.46
CA GLU A 296 -11.28 3.92 7.68
C GLU A 296 -10.35 3.14 6.73
N SER A 297 -9.43 3.85 6.06
CA SER A 297 -8.45 3.21 5.17
C SER A 297 -7.46 2.33 5.95
N LEU A 298 -7.06 2.78 7.13
CA LEU A 298 -6.22 2.01 8.05
C LEU A 298 -6.91 0.73 8.51
N CYS A 299 -8.20 0.79 8.83
CA CYS A 299 -8.98 -0.39 9.18
C CYS A 299 -9.05 -1.41 8.03
N TYR A 300 -9.13 -0.95 6.77
CA TYR A 300 -9.03 -1.86 5.62
C TYR A 300 -7.65 -2.52 5.51
N TYR A 301 -6.58 -1.78 5.79
CA TYR A 301 -5.22 -2.31 5.78
C TYR A 301 -5.02 -3.36 6.89
N HIS A 302 -5.56 -3.09 8.08
CA HIS A 302 -5.54 -3.98 9.25
C HIS A 302 -6.76 -4.90 9.34
N LEU A 303 -7.39 -5.23 8.21
CA LEU A 303 -8.50 -6.18 8.18
C LEU A 303 -8.12 -7.54 8.81
N PRO A 304 -6.91 -8.10 8.64
CA PRO A 304 -6.50 -9.32 9.33
C PRO A 304 -6.60 -9.20 10.87
N GLN A 305 -6.10 -8.11 11.45
CA GLN A 305 -6.20 -7.83 12.89
C GLN A 305 -7.64 -7.68 13.36
N ILE A 306 -8.48 -6.98 12.58
CA ILE A 306 -9.91 -6.85 12.87
C ILE A 306 -10.57 -8.23 12.89
N LYS A 307 -10.29 -9.09 11.91
CA LYS A 307 -10.82 -10.47 11.86
C LYS A 307 -10.36 -11.31 13.06
N GLN A 308 -9.11 -11.14 13.49
CA GLN A 308 -8.58 -11.81 14.68
C GLN A 308 -9.30 -11.34 15.95
N ALA A 309 -9.48 -10.05 16.13
CA ALA A 309 -10.17 -9.47 17.29
C ALA A 309 -11.65 -9.92 17.36
N LEU A 310 -12.29 -10.05 16.21
CA LEU A 310 -13.66 -10.56 16.10
C LEU A 310 -13.76 -12.10 16.26
N GLY A 311 -12.64 -12.82 16.33
CA GLY A 311 -12.61 -14.28 16.42
C GLY A 311 -13.04 -14.99 15.13
N ILE A 312 -12.89 -14.33 13.98
CA ILE A 312 -13.38 -14.82 12.66
C ILE A 312 -12.27 -15.13 11.66
N SER A 313 -11.01 -15.19 12.09
CA SER A 313 -9.88 -15.50 11.19
C SER A 313 -10.00 -16.86 10.49
N GLY A 314 -10.70 -17.83 11.11
CA GLY A 314 -10.97 -19.14 10.51
C GLY A 314 -12.20 -19.19 9.59
N VAL A 315 -12.94 -18.09 9.43
CA VAL A 315 -14.17 -18.03 8.65
C VAL A 315 -13.90 -17.37 7.29
N GLN A 316 -14.38 -18.00 6.21
CA GLN A 316 -14.33 -17.38 4.89
C GLN A 316 -15.15 -16.07 4.91
N THR A 317 -14.50 -14.99 4.52
CA THR A 317 -15.05 -13.64 4.61
C THR A 317 -14.71 -12.77 3.41
N GLU A 318 -15.66 -11.96 2.96
CA GLU A 318 -15.45 -10.91 1.95
C GLU A 318 -15.69 -9.53 2.59
N ALA A 319 -14.74 -8.62 2.41
CA ALA A 319 -14.83 -7.27 2.97
C ALA A 319 -14.97 -6.21 1.87
N SER A 320 -16.00 -5.38 1.95
CA SER A 320 -16.26 -4.31 0.97
C SER A 320 -17.07 -3.19 1.60
N PRO A 321 -16.97 -1.95 1.11
CA PRO A 321 -17.85 -0.89 1.57
C PRO A 321 -19.23 -1.05 0.90
N TRP A 322 -20.25 -0.45 1.51
CA TRP A 322 -21.58 -0.43 0.93
C TRP A 322 -22.14 1.00 0.88
N LYS A 323 -22.81 1.31 -0.23
CA LYS A 323 -23.55 2.56 -0.41
C LYS A 323 -24.90 2.24 -0.99
N SER A 324 -25.94 2.83 -0.40
CA SER A 324 -27.31 2.79 -0.89
C SER A 324 -27.43 3.31 -2.31
N ARG A 325 -28.31 2.68 -3.09
CA ARG A 325 -28.65 3.12 -4.45
C ARG A 325 -29.66 4.26 -4.46
N LYS A 326 -30.44 4.43 -3.38
CA LYS A 326 -31.31 5.60 -3.20
C LYS A 326 -30.50 6.91 -3.19
N GLU A 327 -30.91 7.89 -4.01
CA GLU A 327 -30.34 9.24 -4.02
C GLU A 327 -30.79 10.07 -2.82
N LYS A 328 -32.04 9.90 -2.39
CA LYS A 328 -32.63 10.55 -1.21
C LYS A 328 -32.83 9.52 -0.11
N ASP A 329 -32.51 9.91 1.13
CA ASP A 329 -32.60 9.04 2.31
C ASP A 329 -31.77 7.76 2.20
N GLY A 330 -30.70 7.79 1.41
CA GLY A 330 -29.76 6.68 1.30
C GLY A 330 -28.87 6.55 2.54
N ALA A 331 -28.26 5.38 2.69
CA ALA A 331 -27.30 5.07 3.73
C ALA A 331 -25.92 4.69 3.14
N GLN A 332 -24.88 4.78 3.97
CA GLN A 332 -23.54 4.32 3.64
C GLN A 332 -22.97 3.59 4.85
N ILE A 333 -22.30 2.48 4.60
CA ILE A 333 -21.61 1.67 5.62
C ILE A 333 -20.13 1.63 5.25
N ASP A 334 -19.28 1.90 6.24
CA ASP A 334 -17.84 2.05 6.03
C ASP A 334 -17.21 0.72 5.58
N MET A 335 -17.58 -0.39 6.24
CA MET A 335 -17.16 -1.73 5.84
C MET A 335 -18.21 -2.78 6.19
N ILE A 336 -18.50 -3.66 5.23
CA ILE A 336 -19.22 -4.91 5.41
C ILE A 336 -18.19 -6.02 5.44
N ILE A 337 -18.29 -6.94 6.41
CA ILE A 337 -17.61 -8.24 6.39
C ILE A 337 -18.69 -9.30 6.26
N ASP A 338 -18.88 -9.81 5.05
CA ASP A 338 -19.81 -10.90 4.76
C ASP A 338 -19.14 -12.23 5.08
N ARG A 339 -19.78 -13.05 5.91
CA ARG A 339 -19.23 -14.30 6.43
C ARG A 339 -20.04 -15.50 5.93
N ALA A 340 -19.34 -16.58 5.62
CA ALA A 340 -19.96 -17.82 5.18
C ALA A 340 -20.91 -18.47 6.22
N ASP A 341 -20.85 -18.08 7.49
CA ASP A 341 -21.70 -18.56 8.59
C ASP A 341 -23.04 -17.80 8.74
N ARG A 342 -23.46 -17.07 7.70
CA ARG A 342 -24.73 -16.29 7.65
C ARG A 342 -24.78 -15.13 8.64
N ILE A 343 -23.62 -14.57 8.97
CA ILE A 343 -23.49 -13.33 9.72
C ILE A 343 -22.87 -12.28 8.81
N ILE A 344 -23.37 -11.06 8.87
CA ILE A 344 -22.73 -9.91 8.25
C ILE A 344 -22.34 -8.94 9.34
N ASN A 345 -21.05 -8.69 9.51
CA ASN A 345 -20.59 -7.62 10.38
C ASN A 345 -20.72 -6.28 9.62
N VAL A 346 -21.59 -5.42 10.14
CA VAL A 346 -21.77 -4.04 9.68
C VAL A 346 -20.85 -3.16 10.51
N CYS A 347 -19.70 -2.78 9.94
CA CYS A 347 -18.64 -2.09 10.66
C CYS A 347 -18.72 -0.58 10.44
N GLU A 348 -18.65 0.17 11.54
CA GLU A 348 -18.54 1.63 11.56
C GLU A 348 -17.25 2.04 12.25
N MET A 349 -16.47 2.88 11.57
CA MET A 349 -15.17 3.31 12.07
C MET A 349 -15.29 4.65 12.79
N LYS A 350 -14.68 4.79 13.96
CA LYS A 350 -14.70 6.03 14.76
C LYS A 350 -13.33 6.32 15.36
N PHE A 351 -12.70 7.38 14.86
CA PHE A 351 -11.44 7.89 15.41
C PHE A 351 -11.73 9.02 16.40
N CYS A 352 -11.56 8.76 17.70
CA CYS A 352 -11.85 9.71 18.79
C CYS A 352 -10.79 9.66 19.90
N GLU A 353 -10.71 10.72 20.70
CA GLU A 353 -9.69 10.84 21.76
C GLU A 353 -10.06 10.12 23.07
N ASP A 354 -11.30 9.60 23.17
CA ASP A 354 -11.85 8.89 24.31
C ASP A 354 -12.81 7.79 23.84
N ASP A 355 -13.41 7.05 24.79
CA ASP A 355 -14.50 6.12 24.52
C ASP A 355 -15.63 6.77 23.69
N PHE A 356 -15.97 6.12 22.59
CA PHE A 356 -17.02 6.60 21.71
C PHE A 356 -18.39 6.50 22.37
N SER A 357 -19.15 7.59 22.41
CA SER A 357 -20.51 7.62 22.96
C SER A 357 -21.55 7.73 21.85
N ILE A 358 -22.49 6.78 21.80
CA ILE A 358 -23.63 6.82 20.87
C ILE A 358 -24.69 7.76 21.44
N ASN A 359 -25.06 8.81 20.71
CA ASN A 359 -26.21 9.64 21.05
C ASN A 359 -27.47 9.21 20.29
N ALA A 360 -28.63 9.75 20.65
CA ALA A 360 -29.92 9.41 20.03
C ALA A 360 -29.94 9.60 18.50
N ALA A 361 -29.29 10.66 18.00
CA ALA A 361 -29.21 10.94 16.57
C ALA A 361 -28.34 9.91 15.84
N TYR A 362 -27.22 9.50 16.43
CA TYR A 362 -26.34 8.49 15.87
C TYR A 362 -26.96 7.09 15.93
N ASP A 363 -27.65 6.70 17.01
CA ASP A 363 -28.41 5.44 17.03
C ASP A 363 -29.51 5.43 15.95
N LYS A 364 -30.23 6.54 15.75
CA LYS A 364 -31.20 6.65 14.64
C LYS A 364 -30.51 6.43 13.29
N ASN A 365 -29.33 7.01 13.10
CA ASN A 365 -28.54 6.82 11.87
C ASN A 365 -28.08 5.36 11.70
N LEU A 366 -27.61 4.70 12.76
CA LEU A 366 -27.23 3.28 12.75
C LEU A 366 -28.42 2.39 12.39
N ARG A 367 -29.59 2.63 12.98
CA ARG A 367 -30.83 1.91 12.63
C ARG A 367 -31.20 2.09 11.17
N HIS A 368 -31.12 3.33 10.67
CA HIS A 368 -31.38 3.65 9.27
C HIS A 368 -30.43 2.92 8.31
N LYS A 369 -29.14 2.85 8.66
CA LYS A 369 -28.15 2.08 7.89
C LYS A 369 -28.51 0.61 7.83
N LEU A 370 -28.82 -0.01 8.97
CA LEU A 370 -29.17 -1.44 9.05
C LEU A 370 -30.47 -1.75 8.28
N SER A 371 -31.52 -0.95 8.44
CA SER A 371 -32.79 -1.16 7.74
C SER A 371 -32.64 -0.97 6.24
N THR A 372 -31.98 0.11 5.81
CA THR A 372 -31.77 0.39 4.37
C THR A 372 -30.90 -0.69 3.72
N PHE A 373 -29.85 -1.14 4.40
CA PHE A 373 -29.01 -2.25 3.93
C PHE A 373 -29.81 -3.53 3.77
N ALA A 374 -30.58 -3.92 4.79
CA ALA A 374 -31.39 -5.14 4.77
C ALA A 374 -32.44 -5.12 3.65
N GLU A 375 -33.11 -3.97 3.46
CA GLU A 375 -34.09 -3.76 2.40
C GLU A 375 -33.49 -3.86 0.99
N GLU A 376 -32.41 -3.11 0.71
CA GLU A 376 -31.85 -3.04 -0.64
C GLU A 376 -31.17 -4.34 -1.07
N THR A 377 -30.46 -4.99 -0.14
CA THR A 377 -29.72 -6.24 -0.41
C THR A 377 -30.58 -7.49 -0.26
N LYS A 378 -31.83 -7.35 0.21
CA LYS A 378 -32.72 -8.46 0.59
C LYS A 378 -32.03 -9.44 1.54
N CYS A 379 -31.28 -8.90 2.50
CA CYS A 379 -30.40 -9.66 3.39
C CYS A 379 -31.20 -10.70 4.19
N ARG A 380 -30.71 -11.95 4.18
CA ARG A 380 -31.21 -13.05 5.01
C ARG A 380 -30.28 -13.43 6.17
N SER A 381 -29.07 -12.89 6.16
CA SER A 381 -28.05 -13.07 7.19
C SER A 381 -28.34 -12.19 8.41
N SER A 382 -27.86 -12.62 9.57
CA SER A 382 -27.92 -11.81 10.79
C SER A 382 -26.95 -10.63 10.67
N LEU A 383 -27.42 -9.41 10.96
CA LEU A 383 -26.59 -8.21 10.93
C LEU A 383 -25.98 -7.96 12.31
N HIS A 384 -24.66 -8.01 12.40
CA HIS A 384 -23.91 -7.70 13.62
C HIS A 384 -23.31 -6.31 13.51
N LEU A 385 -23.92 -5.33 14.19
CA LEU A 385 -23.34 -4.00 14.27
C LEU A 385 -22.01 -4.08 15.03
N THR A 386 -20.95 -3.62 14.39
CA THR A 386 -19.58 -3.68 14.88
C THR A 386 -18.99 -2.27 14.89
N LEU A 387 -18.43 -1.84 16.01
CA LEU A 387 -17.66 -0.61 16.05
C LEU A 387 -16.18 -0.92 15.97
N VAL A 388 -15.47 -0.20 15.12
CA VAL A 388 -14.00 -0.17 15.12
C VAL A 388 -13.60 1.23 15.57
N THR A 389 -13.00 1.35 16.75
CA THR A 389 -12.71 2.65 17.35
C THR A 389 -11.33 2.69 17.99
N THR A 390 -10.88 3.89 18.34
CA THR A 390 -9.57 4.10 18.97
C THR A 390 -9.53 3.52 20.36
N TYR A 391 -10.44 3.95 21.23
CA TYR A 391 -10.56 3.44 22.59
C TYR A 391 -11.71 2.43 22.67
N GLY A 392 -12.66 2.59 23.59
CA GLY A 392 -13.82 1.72 23.72
C GLY A 392 -15.14 2.35 23.27
N LEU A 393 -16.23 1.67 23.62
CA LEU A 393 -17.59 2.17 23.54
C LEU A 393 -18.06 2.54 24.94
N LYS A 394 -18.47 3.79 25.13
CA LYS A 394 -19.07 4.24 26.38
C LYS A 394 -20.44 3.59 26.55
N PHE A 395 -20.63 2.82 27.61
CA PHE A 395 -21.89 2.13 27.86
C PHE A 395 -22.98 3.14 28.26
N ASN A 396 -24.02 3.23 27.44
CA ASN A 396 -25.18 4.10 27.64
C ASN A 396 -26.46 3.40 27.11
N GLU A 397 -27.60 4.08 27.18
CA GLU A 397 -28.90 3.51 26.76
C GLU A 397 -28.96 3.05 25.29
N TYR A 398 -28.05 3.50 24.43
CA TYR A 398 -27.98 3.15 23.00
C TYR A 398 -26.91 2.09 22.69
N ALA A 399 -25.99 1.80 23.62
CA ALA A 399 -24.85 0.93 23.40
C ALA A 399 -25.24 -0.53 23.13
N GLY A 400 -26.36 -1.00 23.68
CA GLY A 400 -26.78 -2.41 23.65
C GLY A 400 -27.03 -3.02 22.25
N ARG A 401 -27.08 -2.21 21.19
CA ARG A 401 -27.22 -2.71 19.80
C ARG A 401 -25.89 -3.21 19.24
N VAL A 402 -24.77 -2.64 19.69
CA VAL A 402 -23.44 -2.98 19.21
C VAL A 402 -23.10 -4.39 19.71
N GLN A 403 -22.86 -5.31 18.77
CA GLN A 403 -22.56 -6.72 19.08
C GLN A 403 -21.08 -6.96 19.34
N SER A 404 -20.21 -6.10 18.80
CA SER A 404 -18.76 -6.23 18.96
C SER A 404 -18.08 -4.87 18.83
N VAL A 405 -16.99 -4.69 19.57
CA VAL A 405 -16.14 -3.50 19.54
C VAL A 405 -14.71 -3.99 19.31
N VAL A 406 -14.06 -3.43 18.30
CA VAL A 406 -12.63 -3.58 18.03
C VAL A 406 -11.97 -2.26 18.35
N THR A 407 -10.90 -2.30 19.13
CA THR A 407 -10.20 -1.11 19.63
C THR A 407 -8.90 -0.86 18.85
N MET A 408 -8.22 0.26 19.07
CA MET A 408 -6.93 0.50 18.43
C MET A 408 -5.91 -0.56 18.81
N ASP A 409 -5.93 -1.03 20.07
CA ASP A 409 -4.97 -2.02 20.58
C ASP A 409 -5.03 -3.32 19.78
N ASP A 410 -6.21 -3.67 19.29
CA ASP A 410 -6.39 -4.85 18.44
C ASP A 410 -5.69 -4.70 17.09
N LEU A 411 -5.55 -3.48 16.56
CA LEU A 411 -4.89 -3.21 15.28
C LEU A 411 -3.37 -3.35 15.33
N PHE A 412 -2.77 -3.38 16.53
CA PHE A 412 -1.33 -3.57 16.74
C PHE A 412 -0.93 -5.06 16.86
N LYS A 413 -1.89 -5.99 16.83
CA LYS A 413 -1.65 -7.42 17.04
C LYS A 413 -1.12 -8.15 15.82
#